data_AF-A0A0D0URV5-F1
#
_entry.id   AF-A0A0D0URV5-F1
#
_cell.length_a   1.000
_cell.length_b   1.000
_cell.length_c   1.000
_cell.angle_alpha   90.00
_cell.angle_beta   90.00
_cell.angle_gamma   90.00
#
_symmetry.space_group_name_H-M   'P 1'
#
loop_
_entity.id
_entity.type
_entity.pdbx_description
1 polymer ?
#
loop_
_entity_poly.entity_id
_entity_poly.type
_entity_poly.pdbx_seq_one_letter_code
_entity_poly.pdbx_strand_id
1 'polypeptide(L)'
;MVKSQKHAEEASKQKPNVASQDPSAQIQKLEVSLSTDDFNPNPLLPLISFARHNDPQVVHKAVWALHRVFIRYIADGKVAGLSGDLVTPAKKTEIEGEVDVKGWVRERLLEYVEVLGGLIRDAEPALRSSSIPLLFSLLAPLSASASSTPIIHIPYFRLLLHYLIFPRQSLRGAKPKQKGPEWKTVAANQCEDEAGVLPDDVAGIVSGEFWAAYDDIRWAFFKEAAQLAQTSLITPHSDNLLTLTLPLTNLPKVPADINAFYLPSFSSPPPDSNTTTTMKKSRSVRAKKGKAKAEVDTLPEWMKAYESSDSESDSEVQSGKRKRTRTSQLSIHASIYSIASHTSVYTSLWESILSSVPLDEVWTRKILVGLHGEQGILAHFKKERRLRIADWLGSLVDAGGAMAMLAMNGLFVLMTEYNL
;
A
#
# COMPACT_ATOMS: atom_id res chain seq x y z
N MET A 1 9.21 -80.85 -44.36
CA MET A 1 9.40 -79.38 -44.18
C MET A 1 8.75 -79.00 -42.86
N VAL A 2 9.26 -78.18 -41.94
CA VAL A 2 10.58 -77.60 -41.59
C VAL A 2 10.28 -76.56 -40.50
N LYS A 3 11.05 -76.53 -39.39
CA LYS A 3 11.11 -75.49 -38.31
C LYS A 3 9.87 -75.37 -37.38
N SER A 4 9.99 -75.52 -36.05
CA SER A 4 10.70 -74.71 -35.01
C SER A 4 9.83 -73.55 -34.51
N GLN A 5 9.32 -73.56 -33.27
CA GLN A 5 9.97 -73.29 -31.97
C GLN A 5 10.14 -71.79 -31.61
N LYS A 6 9.63 -71.46 -30.40
CA LYS A 6 10.12 -70.49 -29.39
C LYS A 6 9.84 -68.98 -29.54
N HIS A 7 9.81 -68.36 -28.35
CA HIS A 7 9.78 -66.94 -28.00
C HIS A 7 8.45 -66.19 -28.21
N ALA A 8 8.00 -65.30 -27.31
CA ALA A 8 8.38 -65.15 -25.90
C ALA A 8 7.25 -64.47 -25.11
N GLU A 9 7.14 -64.91 -23.86
CA GLU A 9 6.88 -64.09 -22.67
C GLU A 9 7.41 -62.65 -22.79
N GLU A 10 6.54 -61.68 -23.06
CA GLU A 10 6.80 -60.26 -22.76
C GLU A 10 5.75 -59.73 -21.78
N ALA A 11 6.25 -59.40 -20.58
CA ALA A 11 5.44 -58.89 -19.49
C ALA A 11 4.80 -57.54 -19.86
N SER A 12 3.46 -57.48 -19.80
CA SER A 12 2.75 -56.22 -19.70
C SER A 12 3.09 -55.57 -18.36
N LYS A 13 4.19 -54.81 -18.34
CA LYS A 13 4.58 -53.92 -17.24
C LYS A 13 3.53 -52.82 -17.15
N GLN A 14 2.44 -53.10 -16.45
CA GLN A 14 1.57 -52.07 -15.90
C GLN A 14 2.44 -51.13 -15.07
N LYS A 15 2.68 -49.92 -15.60
CA LYS A 15 3.28 -48.84 -14.81
C LYS A 15 2.38 -48.62 -13.59
N PRO A 16 2.92 -48.54 -12.36
CA PRO A 16 2.09 -48.36 -11.18
C PRO A 16 1.30 -47.06 -11.31
N ASN A 17 0.01 -47.15 -10.99
CA ASN A 17 -0.98 -46.11 -11.17
C ASN A 17 -0.62 -44.90 -10.29
N VAL A 18 -0.20 -43.78 -10.88
CA VAL A 18 0.15 -42.53 -10.15
C VAL A 18 -1.12 -41.74 -9.82
N ALA A 19 -2.09 -42.44 -9.24
CA ALA A 19 -3.36 -41.90 -8.78
C ALA A 19 -3.34 -41.81 -7.24
N SER A 20 -3.83 -40.70 -6.70
CA SER A 20 -4.03 -40.45 -5.25
C SER A 20 -2.78 -40.51 -4.35
N GLN A 21 -1.79 -39.65 -4.60
CA GLN A 21 -1.18 -38.95 -3.47
C GLN A 21 -2.05 -37.72 -3.16
N ASP A 22 -2.45 -37.56 -1.90
CA ASP A 22 -3.24 -36.39 -1.46
C ASP A 22 -2.43 -35.10 -1.73
N PRO A 23 -2.94 -34.13 -2.52
CA PRO A 23 -2.25 -32.88 -2.79
C PRO A 23 -1.91 -32.11 -1.51
N SER A 24 -2.71 -32.24 -0.44
CA SER A 24 -2.42 -31.67 0.87
C SER A 24 -1.12 -32.22 1.47
N ALA A 25 -0.94 -33.54 1.40
CA ALA A 25 0.25 -34.22 1.90
C ALA A 25 1.49 -33.93 1.03
N GLN A 26 1.29 -33.65 -0.27
CA GLN A 26 2.38 -33.20 -1.16
C GLN A 26 2.82 -31.77 -0.82
N ILE A 27 1.89 -30.84 -0.62
CA ILE A 27 2.17 -29.46 -0.16
C ILE A 27 2.99 -29.48 1.13
N GLN A 28 2.58 -30.26 2.13
CA GLN A 28 3.28 -30.34 3.41
C GLN A 28 4.71 -30.90 3.27
N LYS A 29 4.91 -31.91 2.41
CA LYS A 29 6.25 -32.44 2.11
C LYS A 29 7.16 -31.40 1.43
N LEU A 30 6.63 -30.63 0.48
CA LEU A 30 7.37 -29.56 -0.19
C LEU A 30 7.73 -28.43 0.78
N GLU A 31 6.80 -28.03 1.65
CA GLU A 31 7.04 -27.03 2.70
C GLU A 31 8.16 -27.45 3.66
N VAL A 32 8.12 -28.69 4.15
CA VAL A 32 9.20 -29.25 5.00
C VAL A 32 10.53 -29.29 4.25
N SER A 33 10.54 -29.69 2.97
CA SER A 33 11.74 -29.70 2.13
C SER A 33 12.30 -28.31 1.80
N LEU A 34 11.51 -27.24 1.93
CA LEU A 34 11.95 -25.85 1.78
C LEU A 34 12.37 -25.23 3.12
N SER A 35 12.03 -25.89 4.23
CA SER A 35 12.30 -25.47 5.60
C SER A 35 13.50 -26.19 6.23
N THR A 36 14.21 -27.04 5.48
CA THR A 36 15.53 -27.56 5.87
C THR A 36 16.58 -26.47 5.85
N ASP A 37 17.65 -26.63 6.61
CA ASP A 37 18.74 -25.65 6.66
C ASP A 37 19.57 -25.63 5.37
N ASP A 38 19.63 -26.76 4.65
CA ASP A 38 20.15 -26.85 3.28
C ASP A 38 19.27 -26.03 2.32
N PHE A 39 19.83 -24.93 1.80
CA PHE A 39 19.12 -24.03 0.90
C PHE A 39 18.98 -24.61 -0.52
N ASN A 40 17.87 -25.31 -0.74
CA ASN A 40 17.46 -25.78 -2.07
C ASN A 40 16.12 -25.13 -2.46
N PRO A 41 16.11 -24.11 -3.33
CA PRO A 41 14.89 -23.37 -3.66
C PRO A 41 14.06 -24.03 -4.79
N ASN A 42 14.55 -25.12 -5.41
CA ASN A 42 13.85 -25.80 -6.51
C ASN A 42 12.41 -26.27 -6.18
N PRO A 43 12.09 -26.75 -4.96
CA PRO A 43 10.72 -27.16 -4.60
C PRO A 43 9.71 -26.00 -4.56
N LEU A 44 10.14 -24.73 -4.71
CA LEU A 44 9.21 -23.60 -4.90
C LEU A 44 8.36 -23.74 -6.17
N LEU A 45 8.91 -24.32 -7.25
CA LEU A 45 8.19 -24.47 -8.52
C LEU A 45 6.93 -25.34 -8.40
N PRO A 46 6.99 -26.59 -7.90
CA PRO A 46 5.78 -27.39 -7.68
C PRO A 46 4.86 -26.79 -6.60
N LEU A 47 5.40 -26.08 -5.61
CA LEU A 47 4.56 -25.47 -4.58
C LEU A 47 3.76 -24.25 -5.13
N ILE A 48 4.36 -23.44 -6.01
CA ILE A 48 3.67 -22.37 -6.76
C ILE A 48 2.65 -22.95 -7.75
N SER A 49 2.91 -24.11 -8.36
CA SER A 49 1.90 -24.75 -9.22
C SER A 49 0.69 -25.25 -8.44
N PHE A 50 0.84 -25.73 -7.20
CA PHE A 50 -0.29 -26.01 -6.31
C PHE A 50 -1.08 -24.75 -5.92
N ALA A 51 -0.44 -23.59 -5.80
CA ALA A 51 -1.14 -22.32 -5.58
C ALA A 51 -1.97 -21.85 -6.79
N ARG A 52 -1.79 -22.47 -7.97
CA ARG A 52 -2.62 -22.29 -9.18
C ARG A 52 -3.53 -23.49 -9.47
N HIS A 53 -3.68 -24.43 -8.53
CA HIS A 53 -4.55 -25.61 -8.67
C HIS A 53 -6.04 -25.24 -8.85
N ASN A 54 -6.88 -26.15 -9.31
CA ASN A 54 -8.30 -25.86 -9.54
C ASN A 54 -9.17 -25.97 -8.27
N ASP A 55 -8.78 -26.84 -7.33
CA ASP A 55 -9.46 -27.01 -6.03
C ASP A 55 -9.10 -25.85 -5.07
N PRO A 56 -10.09 -25.08 -4.56
CA PRO A 56 -9.87 -24.00 -3.60
C PRO A 56 -9.12 -24.42 -2.33
N GLN A 57 -9.36 -25.65 -1.83
CA GLN A 57 -8.73 -26.13 -0.58
C GLN A 57 -7.24 -26.39 -0.76
N VAL A 58 -6.85 -26.89 -1.94
CA VAL A 58 -5.44 -27.09 -2.32
C VAL A 58 -4.74 -25.74 -2.47
N VAL A 59 -5.39 -24.77 -3.13
CA VAL A 59 -4.85 -23.41 -3.29
C VAL A 59 -4.65 -22.74 -1.93
N HIS A 60 -5.67 -22.75 -1.05
CA HIS A 60 -5.56 -22.19 0.29
C HIS A 60 -4.35 -22.76 1.05
N LYS A 61 -4.21 -24.09 1.11
CA LYS A 61 -3.07 -24.74 1.78
C LYS A 61 -1.72 -24.37 1.14
N ALA A 62 -1.62 -24.36 -0.19
CA ALA A 62 -0.39 -24.05 -0.91
C ALA A 62 0.05 -22.60 -0.71
N VAL A 63 -0.88 -21.66 -0.75
CA VAL A 63 -0.63 -20.23 -0.56
C VAL A 63 -0.14 -19.95 0.87
N TRP A 64 -0.75 -20.56 1.89
CA TRP A 64 -0.26 -20.47 3.28
C TRP A 64 1.11 -21.15 3.50
N ALA A 65 1.41 -22.23 2.79
CA ALA A 65 2.72 -22.88 2.85
C ALA A 65 3.82 -21.99 2.21
N LEU A 66 3.54 -21.41 1.03
CA LEU A 66 4.42 -20.44 0.36
C LEU A 66 4.68 -19.22 1.24
N HIS A 67 3.64 -18.70 1.91
CA HIS A 67 3.77 -17.58 2.83
C HIS A 67 4.82 -17.82 3.90
N ARG A 68 4.73 -18.95 4.62
CA ARG A 68 5.66 -19.31 5.70
C ARG A 68 7.09 -19.48 5.18
N VAL A 69 7.26 -20.13 4.03
CA VAL A 69 8.56 -20.28 3.37
C VAL A 69 9.14 -18.92 2.97
N PHE A 70 8.37 -18.05 2.33
CA PHE A 70 8.85 -16.75 1.88
C PHE A 70 9.16 -15.78 3.02
N ILE A 71 8.35 -15.75 4.09
CA ILE A 71 8.69 -14.97 5.30
C ILE A 71 10.05 -15.41 5.86
N ARG A 72 10.30 -16.72 5.99
CA ARG A 72 11.60 -17.23 6.43
C ARG A 72 12.72 -16.86 5.46
N TYR A 73 12.51 -17.00 4.15
CA TYR A 73 13.53 -16.67 3.15
C TYR A 73 13.87 -15.17 3.10
N ILE A 74 12.89 -14.28 3.35
CA ILE A 74 13.13 -12.84 3.47
C ILE A 74 13.93 -12.54 4.74
N ALA A 75 13.55 -13.12 5.89
CA ALA A 75 14.26 -12.96 7.16
C ALA A 75 15.70 -13.49 7.11
N ASP A 76 15.92 -14.64 6.45
CA ASP A 76 17.24 -15.25 6.23
C ASP A 76 18.09 -14.50 5.19
N GLY A 77 17.57 -13.45 4.53
CA GLY A 77 18.26 -12.74 3.45
C GLY A 77 18.53 -13.61 2.21
N LYS A 78 17.72 -14.67 2.00
CA LYS A 78 17.79 -15.61 0.86
C LYS A 78 17.09 -15.10 -0.40
N VAL A 79 16.29 -14.04 -0.28
CA VAL A 79 15.65 -13.34 -1.41
C VAL A 79 16.45 -12.09 -1.78
N ALA A 80 16.62 -11.79 -3.07
CA ALA A 80 17.21 -10.53 -3.51
C ALA A 80 16.24 -9.36 -3.27
N GLY A 81 16.79 -8.17 -3.01
CA GLY A 81 16.01 -6.95 -2.76
C GLY A 81 15.03 -6.60 -3.89
N LEU A 82 13.86 -6.10 -3.49
CA LEU A 82 12.76 -5.69 -4.37
C LEU A 82 12.85 -4.19 -4.71
N SER A 83 13.86 -3.84 -5.49
CA SER A 83 14.13 -2.46 -5.93
C SER A 83 13.49 -2.15 -7.30
N GLY A 84 13.17 -0.88 -7.54
CA GLY A 84 12.65 -0.38 -8.82
C GLY A 84 11.13 -0.29 -8.87
N ASP A 85 10.57 -0.13 -10.06
CA ASP A 85 9.14 -0.38 -10.28
C ASP A 85 8.89 -1.89 -10.36
N LEU A 86 7.91 -2.36 -9.58
CA LEU A 86 7.49 -3.76 -9.56
C LEU A 86 6.19 -3.99 -10.34
N VAL A 87 5.50 -2.91 -10.75
CA VAL A 87 4.26 -2.97 -11.54
C VAL A 87 4.58 -3.28 -12.99
N THR A 88 5.49 -2.50 -13.58
CA THR A 88 6.03 -2.78 -14.91
C THR A 88 7.34 -3.57 -14.78
N PRO A 89 7.37 -4.87 -15.14
CA PRO A 89 8.62 -5.61 -15.14
C PRO A 89 9.54 -4.99 -16.21
N ALA A 90 10.61 -4.32 -15.77
CA ALA A 90 11.64 -3.82 -16.66
C ALA A 90 12.10 -4.95 -17.59
N LYS A 91 12.22 -4.67 -18.90
CA LYS A 91 12.79 -5.64 -19.86
C LYS A 91 14.10 -6.15 -19.27
N LYS A 92 14.24 -7.47 -19.16
CA LYS A 92 15.49 -8.10 -18.72
C LYS A 92 16.62 -7.58 -19.62
N THR A 93 17.46 -6.70 -19.08
CA THR A 93 18.80 -6.50 -19.62
C THR A 93 19.51 -7.83 -19.42
N GLU A 94 19.81 -8.51 -20.52
CA GLU A 94 20.58 -9.75 -20.53
C GLU A 94 22.02 -9.42 -20.14
N ILE A 95 22.25 -9.31 -18.84
CA ILE A 95 23.59 -9.35 -18.25
C ILE A 95 23.99 -10.81 -18.28
N GLU A 96 24.82 -11.19 -19.26
CA GLU A 96 25.43 -12.51 -19.32
C GLU A 96 26.25 -12.75 -18.05
N GLY A 97 25.72 -13.62 -17.19
CA GLY A 97 26.27 -13.90 -15.87
C GLY A 97 25.51 -15.06 -15.21
N GLU A 98 26.17 -15.69 -14.26
CA GLU A 98 25.59 -16.75 -13.44
C GLU A 98 24.30 -16.23 -12.78
N VAL A 99 23.18 -16.94 -12.99
CA VAL A 99 21.87 -16.49 -12.50
C VAL A 99 21.88 -16.51 -10.97
N ASP A 100 21.98 -15.33 -10.36
CA ASP A 100 21.94 -15.18 -8.91
C ASP A 100 20.70 -15.89 -8.35
N VAL A 101 20.94 -16.90 -7.53
CA VAL A 101 19.90 -17.74 -6.92
C VAL A 101 18.95 -16.88 -6.08
N LYS A 102 19.42 -15.80 -5.45
CA LYS A 102 18.57 -14.86 -4.72
C LYS A 102 17.66 -14.06 -5.66
N GLY A 103 18.19 -13.66 -6.82
CA GLY A 103 17.43 -13.06 -7.92
C GLY A 103 16.36 -14.00 -8.48
N TRP A 104 16.68 -15.28 -8.64
CA TRP A 104 15.72 -16.32 -9.05
C TRP A 104 14.61 -16.54 -8.00
N VAL A 105 14.95 -16.61 -6.72
CA VAL A 105 13.96 -16.71 -5.63
C VAL A 105 13.07 -15.47 -5.56
N ARG A 106 13.62 -14.27 -5.84
CA ARG A 106 12.83 -13.03 -5.95
C ARG A 106 11.80 -13.10 -7.08
N GLU A 107 12.12 -13.69 -8.23
CA GLU A 107 11.12 -13.92 -9.28
C GLU A 107 9.99 -14.85 -8.80
N ARG A 108 10.33 -15.94 -8.07
CA ARG A 108 9.34 -16.86 -7.52
C ARG A 108 8.47 -16.19 -6.44
N LEU A 109 9.02 -15.27 -5.64
CA LEU A 109 8.26 -14.43 -4.71
C LEU A 109 7.29 -13.51 -5.45
N LEU A 110 7.72 -12.88 -6.56
CA LEU A 110 6.82 -12.05 -7.38
C LEU A 110 5.71 -12.86 -8.04
N GLU A 111 5.97 -14.09 -8.49
CA GLU A 111 4.93 -15.02 -8.96
C GLU A 111 3.92 -15.39 -7.87
N TYR A 112 4.39 -15.59 -6.63
CA TYR A 112 3.51 -15.84 -5.49
C TYR A 112 2.63 -14.62 -5.16
N VAL A 113 3.21 -13.42 -5.20
CA VAL A 113 2.49 -12.15 -5.04
C VAL A 113 1.48 -11.92 -6.17
N GLU A 114 1.80 -12.33 -7.41
CA GLU A 114 0.84 -12.32 -8.52
C GLU A 114 -0.33 -13.29 -8.30
N VAL A 115 -0.07 -14.50 -7.80
CA VAL A 115 -1.13 -15.44 -7.43
C VAL A 115 -2.02 -14.84 -6.34
N LEU A 116 -1.45 -14.32 -5.26
CA LEU A 116 -2.19 -13.62 -4.20
C LEU A 116 -3.01 -12.44 -4.75
N GLY A 117 -2.41 -11.58 -5.57
CA GLY A 117 -3.07 -10.42 -6.16
C GLY A 117 -4.20 -10.76 -7.14
N GLY A 118 -4.13 -11.94 -7.79
CA GLY A 118 -5.24 -12.49 -8.57
C GLY A 118 -6.33 -13.12 -7.71
N LEU A 119 -5.98 -13.72 -6.55
CA LEU A 119 -6.95 -14.31 -5.64
C LEU A 119 -7.92 -13.29 -5.01
N ILE A 120 -7.56 -12.00 -5.05
CA ILE A 120 -8.45 -10.88 -4.70
C ILE A 120 -9.77 -10.90 -5.51
N ARG A 121 -9.75 -11.39 -6.76
CA ARG A 121 -10.94 -11.53 -7.63
C ARG A 121 -11.41 -12.97 -7.80
N ASP A 122 -10.99 -13.87 -6.92
CA ASP A 122 -11.41 -15.27 -7.00
C ASP A 122 -12.91 -15.41 -6.67
N ALA A 123 -13.58 -16.40 -7.28
CA ALA A 123 -14.98 -16.71 -6.98
C ALA A 123 -15.21 -17.05 -5.50
N GLU A 124 -14.24 -17.71 -4.85
CA GLU A 124 -14.35 -18.19 -3.47
C GLU A 124 -14.05 -17.06 -2.46
N PRO A 125 -15.03 -16.60 -1.65
CA PRO A 125 -14.82 -15.51 -0.70
C PRO A 125 -13.73 -15.82 0.34
N ALA A 126 -13.57 -17.08 0.74
CA ALA A 126 -12.52 -17.49 1.67
C ALA A 126 -11.10 -17.34 1.08
N LEU A 127 -10.94 -17.43 -0.25
CA LEU A 127 -9.65 -17.14 -0.91
C LEU A 127 -9.42 -15.63 -1.04
N ARG A 128 -10.47 -14.85 -1.37
CA ARG A 128 -10.38 -13.37 -1.37
C ARG A 128 -9.93 -12.87 0.01
N SER A 129 -10.66 -13.21 1.07
CA SER A 129 -10.39 -12.73 2.41
C SER A 129 -9.03 -13.16 2.96
N SER A 130 -8.59 -14.40 2.71
CA SER A 130 -7.27 -14.87 3.16
C SER A 130 -6.10 -14.29 2.36
N SER A 131 -6.28 -13.96 1.07
CA SER A 131 -5.21 -13.41 0.25
C SER A 131 -4.74 -12.02 0.71
N ILE A 132 -5.63 -11.21 1.27
CA ILE A 132 -5.35 -9.82 1.67
C ILE A 132 -4.36 -9.75 2.86
N PRO A 133 -4.59 -10.39 4.03
CA PRO A 133 -3.61 -10.45 5.10
C PRO A 133 -2.26 -11.04 4.67
N LEU A 134 -2.27 -11.99 3.73
CA LEU A 134 -1.04 -12.61 3.22
C LEU A 134 -0.22 -11.66 2.32
N LEU A 135 -0.87 -10.76 1.57
CA LEU A 135 -0.19 -9.67 0.87
C LEU A 135 0.37 -8.64 1.84
N PHE A 136 -0.45 -8.12 2.76
CA PHE A 136 -0.02 -7.10 3.71
C PHE A 136 1.13 -7.60 4.62
N SER A 137 1.09 -8.86 5.06
CA SER A 137 2.11 -9.41 5.97
C SER A 137 3.49 -9.64 5.34
N LEU A 138 3.63 -9.56 4.01
CA LEU A 138 4.93 -9.48 3.36
C LEU A 138 5.57 -8.08 3.52
N LEU A 139 4.79 -7.03 3.74
CA LEU A 139 5.32 -5.65 3.85
C LEU A 139 6.28 -5.49 5.03
N ALA A 140 6.01 -6.13 6.17
CA ALA A 140 6.84 -6.04 7.37
C ALA A 140 8.25 -6.65 7.21
N PRO A 141 8.42 -7.94 6.85
CA PRO A 141 9.73 -8.53 6.64
C PRO A 141 10.47 -7.88 5.46
N LEU A 142 9.78 -7.45 4.40
CA LEU A 142 10.40 -6.71 3.29
C LEU A 142 10.94 -5.35 3.74
N SER A 143 10.18 -4.61 4.55
CA SER A 143 10.63 -3.32 5.10
C SER A 143 11.84 -3.48 6.02
N ALA A 144 11.84 -4.50 6.89
CA ALA A 144 12.96 -4.82 7.77
C ALA A 144 14.20 -5.30 7.00
N SER A 145 14.03 -6.03 5.88
CA SER A 145 15.15 -6.49 5.05
C SER A 145 15.83 -5.37 4.24
N ALA A 146 15.12 -4.27 3.97
CA ALA A 146 15.59 -3.19 3.10
C ALA A 146 16.35 -2.07 3.82
N SER A 147 16.13 -1.87 5.13
CA SER A 147 16.91 -0.92 5.95
C SER A 147 16.89 -1.30 7.42
N SER A 148 17.97 -0.96 8.13
CA SER A 148 18.05 -0.98 9.59
C SER A 148 17.26 0.16 10.26
N THR A 149 16.87 1.19 9.50
CA THR A 149 16.02 2.29 9.98
C THR A 149 14.54 2.05 9.70
N PRO A 150 13.59 2.58 10.51
CA PRO A 150 12.17 2.45 10.25
C PRO A 150 11.76 3.07 8.90
N ILE A 151 11.51 2.21 7.92
CA ILE A 151 11.00 2.55 6.58
C ILE A 151 9.79 1.68 6.23
N ILE A 152 8.99 2.15 5.28
CA ILE A 152 7.99 1.34 4.58
C ILE A 152 8.61 0.92 3.25
N HIS A 153 8.48 -0.34 2.86
CA HIS A 153 8.97 -0.83 1.57
C HIS A 153 8.09 -0.34 0.40
N ILE A 154 8.24 0.94 0.04
CA ILE A 154 7.40 1.66 -0.94
C ILE A 154 7.23 0.92 -2.29
N PRO A 155 8.25 0.29 -2.91
CA PRO A 155 8.05 -0.47 -4.15
C PRO A 155 7.02 -1.59 -4.03
N TYR A 156 7.02 -2.30 -2.89
CA TYR A 156 6.07 -3.37 -2.61
C TYR A 156 4.71 -2.82 -2.20
N PHE A 157 4.67 -1.73 -1.43
CA PHE A 157 3.43 -1.05 -1.10
C PHE A 157 2.70 -0.53 -2.37
N ARG A 158 3.43 0.00 -3.35
CA ARG A 158 2.89 0.38 -4.67
C ARG A 158 2.36 -0.81 -5.45
N LEU A 159 3.05 -1.95 -5.41
CA LEU A 159 2.57 -3.19 -6.02
C LEU A 159 1.28 -3.69 -5.35
N LEU A 160 1.18 -3.60 -4.02
CA LEU A 160 -0.03 -3.92 -3.26
C LEU A 160 -1.18 -2.98 -3.66
N LEU A 161 -0.96 -1.66 -3.67
CA LEU A 161 -1.97 -0.70 -4.14
C LEU A 161 -2.38 -0.95 -5.59
N HIS A 162 -1.45 -1.36 -6.45
CA HIS A 162 -1.78 -1.73 -7.82
C HIS A 162 -2.73 -2.93 -7.88
N TYR A 163 -2.58 -3.96 -7.05
CA TYR A 163 -3.54 -5.08 -7.02
C TYR A 163 -4.91 -4.70 -6.47
N LEU A 164 -5.00 -3.68 -5.61
CA LEU A 164 -6.27 -3.17 -5.09
C LEU A 164 -6.99 -2.23 -6.07
N ILE A 165 -6.24 -1.40 -6.80
CA ILE A 165 -6.80 -0.38 -7.69
C ILE A 165 -6.94 -0.90 -9.13
N PHE A 166 -6.08 -1.84 -9.54
CA PHE A 166 -6.17 -2.60 -10.79
C PHE A 166 -6.29 -4.12 -10.54
N PRO A 167 -7.37 -4.61 -9.89
CA PRO A 167 -7.60 -6.02 -9.60
C PRO A 167 -7.45 -6.92 -10.83
N ARG A 168 -6.55 -7.91 -10.74
CA ARG A 168 -6.30 -8.90 -11.81
C ARG A 168 -7.18 -10.13 -11.64
N GLN A 169 -7.34 -10.90 -12.71
CA GLN A 169 -8.07 -12.17 -12.69
C GLN A 169 -7.36 -13.23 -11.84
N SER A 170 -8.13 -14.09 -11.17
CA SER A 170 -7.60 -15.23 -10.41
C SER A 170 -6.91 -16.23 -11.33
N LEU A 171 -5.72 -16.65 -10.92
CA LEU A 171 -4.93 -17.70 -11.56
C LEU A 171 -5.35 -19.12 -11.12
N ARG A 172 -6.42 -19.27 -10.34
CA ARG A 172 -6.95 -20.58 -9.92
C ARG A 172 -7.37 -21.42 -11.13
N GLY A 173 -6.79 -22.63 -11.25
CA GLY A 173 -6.99 -23.53 -12.38
C GLY A 173 -6.42 -23.03 -13.73
N ALA A 174 -5.69 -21.90 -13.73
CA ALA A 174 -5.20 -21.29 -14.96
C ALA A 174 -4.08 -22.13 -15.59
N LYS A 175 -4.02 -22.13 -16.93
CA LYS A 175 -3.02 -22.87 -17.72
C LYS A 175 -2.17 -21.89 -18.53
N PRO A 176 -0.87 -22.14 -18.74
CA PRO A 176 -0.05 -21.28 -19.58
C PRO A 176 -0.62 -21.24 -21.01
N LYS A 177 -0.66 -20.07 -21.65
CA LYS A 177 -1.03 -19.97 -23.07
C LYS A 177 0.07 -20.60 -23.93
N GLN A 178 -0.30 -21.18 -25.08
CA GLN A 178 0.66 -21.78 -26.01
C GLN A 178 1.58 -20.75 -26.71
N LYS A 179 1.24 -19.46 -26.65
CA LYS A 179 2.03 -18.35 -27.18
C LYS A 179 1.96 -17.19 -26.19
N GLY A 180 3.12 -16.68 -25.78
CA GLY A 180 3.26 -15.57 -24.83
C GLY A 180 3.32 -16.00 -23.35
N PRO A 181 3.72 -15.10 -22.45
CA PRO A 181 3.85 -15.35 -21.01
C PRO A 181 2.52 -15.33 -20.24
N GLU A 182 1.40 -15.14 -20.94
CA GLU A 182 0.09 -14.97 -20.32
C GLU A 182 -0.58 -16.28 -19.91
N TRP A 183 -1.46 -16.20 -18.91
CA TRP A 183 -2.26 -17.32 -18.42
C TRP A 183 -3.64 -17.35 -19.11
N LYS A 184 -4.12 -18.55 -19.43
CA LYS A 184 -5.52 -18.81 -19.76
C LYS A 184 -6.26 -19.09 -18.45
N THR A 185 -6.96 -18.07 -17.97
CA THR A 185 -7.80 -18.11 -16.76
C THR A 185 -9.07 -18.94 -16.97
N VAL A 186 -9.69 -19.34 -15.86
CA VAL A 186 -10.94 -20.11 -15.85
C VAL A 186 -12.06 -19.18 -15.38
N ALA A 187 -13.07 -18.96 -16.24
CA ALA A 187 -14.17 -18.03 -15.96
C ALA A 187 -14.95 -18.40 -14.68
N ALA A 188 -15.22 -19.69 -14.46
CA ALA A 188 -15.90 -20.20 -13.27
C ALA A 188 -15.11 -20.03 -11.94
N ASN A 189 -13.87 -19.54 -12.00
CA ASN A 189 -13.04 -19.24 -10.83
C ASN A 189 -12.89 -17.73 -10.57
N GLN A 190 -13.58 -16.88 -11.33
CA GLN A 190 -13.60 -15.43 -11.14
C GLN A 190 -14.85 -15.02 -10.34
N CYS A 191 -14.77 -13.92 -9.60
CA CYS A 191 -15.95 -13.24 -9.06
C CYS A 191 -16.92 -12.80 -10.17
N GLU A 192 -18.18 -12.59 -9.80
CA GLU A 192 -19.26 -12.23 -10.74
C GLU A 192 -19.12 -10.80 -11.29
N ASP A 193 -18.38 -9.94 -10.59
CA ASP A 193 -18.16 -8.53 -10.93
C ASP A 193 -17.36 -8.34 -12.23
N GLU A 194 -17.57 -7.20 -12.88
CA GLU A 194 -16.89 -6.85 -14.13
C GLU A 194 -15.36 -6.80 -13.99
N ALA A 195 -14.65 -7.10 -15.09
CA ALA A 195 -13.21 -7.25 -15.09
C ALA A 195 -12.49 -5.95 -14.64
N GLY A 196 -11.78 -6.03 -13.52
CA GLY A 196 -11.06 -4.90 -12.93
C GLY A 196 -11.84 -4.12 -11.87
N VAL A 197 -13.06 -4.54 -11.52
CA VAL A 197 -13.75 -4.09 -10.30
C VAL A 197 -13.15 -4.81 -9.08
N LEU A 198 -12.95 -4.06 -8.00
CA LEU A 198 -12.57 -4.57 -6.68
C LEU A 198 -13.83 -5.07 -5.93
N PRO A 199 -13.89 -6.33 -5.50
CA PRO A 199 -15.04 -6.84 -4.75
C PRO A 199 -15.26 -6.09 -3.42
N ASP A 200 -16.53 -5.84 -3.07
CA ASP A 200 -16.92 -5.08 -1.87
C ASP A 200 -16.44 -5.72 -0.57
N ASP A 201 -16.37 -7.06 -0.49
CA ASP A 201 -15.88 -7.77 0.69
C ASP A 201 -14.38 -7.54 0.93
N VAL A 202 -13.59 -7.53 -0.14
CA VAL A 202 -12.18 -7.13 -0.11
C VAL A 202 -12.06 -5.66 0.29
N ALA A 203 -12.82 -4.77 -0.34
CA ALA A 203 -12.74 -3.34 -0.05
C ALA A 203 -13.10 -3.02 1.42
N GLY A 204 -14.06 -3.76 1.99
CA GLY A 204 -14.41 -3.72 3.42
C GLY A 204 -13.26 -4.16 4.32
N ILE A 205 -12.64 -5.32 4.06
CA ILE A 205 -11.47 -5.82 4.82
C ILE A 205 -10.33 -4.80 4.76
N VAL A 206 -9.98 -4.33 3.56
CA VAL A 206 -8.86 -3.41 3.36
C VAL A 206 -9.11 -2.05 4.03
N SER A 207 -10.32 -1.49 3.89
CA SER A 207 -10.64 -0.19 4.48
C SER A 207 -10.78 -0.28 6.01
N GLY A 208 -11.35 -1.35 6.54
CA GLY A 208 -11.57 -1.55 7.98
C GLY A 208 -10.33 -2.08 8.72
N GLU A 209 -9.85 -3.26 8.36
CA GLU A 209 -8.80 -3.99 9.09
C GLU A 209 -7.38 -3.45 8.82
N PHE A 210 -7.18 -2.69 7.75
CA PHE A 210 -5.88 -2.13 7.38
C PHE A 210 -5.86 -0.61 7.43
N TRP A 211 -6.55 0.07 6.51
CA TRP A 211 -6.49 1.53 6.42
C TRP A 211 -7.03 2.22 7.66
N ALA A 212 -8.23 1.88 8.14
CA ALA A 212 -8.77 2.48 9.35
C ALA A 212 -8.00 2.04 10.61
N ALA A 213 -7.54 0.79 10.69
CA ALA A 213 -6.89 0.24 11.87
C ALA A 213 -5.47 0.76 12.17
N TYR A 214 -4.68 1.13 11.14
CA TYR A 214 -3.24 1.41 11.31
C TYR A 214 -2.78 2.71 10.62
N ASP A 215 -2.13 3.60 11.37
CA ASP A 215 -1.81 4.97 10.95
C ASP A 215 -0.65 5.04 9.94
N ASP A 216 0.35 4.16 10.04
CA ASP A 216 1.51 4.12 9.14
C ASP A 216 1.12 3.74 7.70
N ILE A 217 0.29 2.71 7.54
CA ILE A 217 -0.18 2.27 6.24
C ILE A 217 -1.32 3.15 5.69
N ARG A 218 -2.16 3.76 6.55
CA ARG A 218 -3.12 4.82 6.14
C ARG A 218 -2.39 6.03 5.55
N TRP A 219 -1.32 6.48 6.23
CA TRP A 219 -0.47 7.57 5.75
C TRP A 219 0.21 7.23 4.41
N ALA A 220 0.76 6.02 4.30
CA ALA A 220 1.37 5.55 3.06
C ALA A 220 0.36 5.47 1.92
N PHE A 221 -0.85 4.96 2.19
CA PHE A 221 -1.95 4.90 1.23
C PHE A 221 -2.27 6.28 0.68
N PHE A 222 -2.57 7.25 1.55
CA PHE A 222 -2.89 8.62 1.11
C PHE A 222 -1.76 9.24 0.26
N LYS A 223 -0.50 9.03 0.65
CA LYS A 223 0.67 9.57 -0.06
C LYS A 223 0.85 8.99 -1.46
N GLU A 224 0.75 7.67 -1.61
CA GLU A 224 1.01 6.99 -2.88
C GLU A 224 -0.22 6.99 -3.79
N ALA A 225 -1.44 6.90 -3.23
CA ALA A 225 -2.69 7.05 -3.98
C ALA A 225 -2.86 8.45 -4.57
N ALA A 226 -2.39 9.51 -3.88
CA ALA A 226 -2.39 10.86 -4.44
C ALA A 226 -1.55 10.98 -5.71
N GLN A 227 -0.42 10.27 -5.79
CA GLN A 227 0.40 10.21 -7.01
C GLN A 227 -0.31 9.44 -8.12
N LEU A 228 -0.98 8.33 -7.78
CA LEU A 228 -1.70 7.51 -8.74
C LEU A 228 -2.94 8.20 -9.32
N ALA A 229 -3.68 8.97 -8.51
CA ALA A 229 -4.86 9.74 -8.92
C ALA A 229 -4.55 10.80 -9.99
N GLN A 230 -3.29 11.23 -10.11
CA GLN A 230 -2.82 12.17 -11.14
C GLN A 230 -2.43 11.47 -12.46
N THR A 231 -2.45 10.13 -12.50
CA THR A 231 -2.12 9.35 -13.71
C THR A 231 -3.39 8.99 -14.48
N SER A 232 -3.34 9.04 -15.81
CA SER A 232 -4.45 8.63 -16.68
C SER A 232 -4.82 7.13 -16.58
N LEU A 233 -4.00 6.33 -15.89
CA LEU A 233 -4.29 4.92 -15.60
C LEU A 233 -5.50 4.77 -14.68
N ILE A 234 -5.81 5.76 -13.83
CA ILE A 234 -6.90 5.68 -12.86
C ILE A 234 -8.29 5.79 -13.50
N THR A 235 -8.39 6.43 -14.67
CA THR A 235 -9.65 6.73 -15.36
C THR A 235 -10.64 5.55 -15.47
N PRO A 236 -10.25 4.34 -15.91
CA PRO A 236 -11.16 3.18 -15.96
C PRO A 236 -11.40 2.48 -14.61
N HIS A 237 -10.73 2.89 -13.52
CA HIS A 237 -10.79 2.24 -12.21
C HIS A 237 -10.92 3.25 -11.05
N SER A 238 -11.55 4.41 -11.32
CA SER A 238 -11.82 5.46 -10.34
C SER A 238 -12.59 4.94 -9.14
N ASP A 239 -13.60 4.11 -9.39
CA ASP A 239 -14.47 3.47 -8.39
C ASP A 239 -13.67 2.71 -7.33
N ASN A 240 -12.66 1.93 -7.73
CA ASN A 240 -11.84 1.14 -6.79
C ASN A 240 -11.09 2.06 -5.81
N LEU A 241 -10.56 3.18 -6.30
CA LEU A 241 -9.90 4.18 -5.45
C LEU A 241 -10.93 4.85 -4.53
N LEU A 242 -12.07 5.29 -5.07
CA LEU A 242 -13.11 5.99 -4.31
C LEU A 242 -13.75 5.13 -3.21
N THR A 243 -13.97 3.85 -3.47
CA THR A 243 -14.45 2.86 -2.48
C THR A 243 -13.44 2.66 -1.34
N LEU A 244 -12.14 2.75 -1.60
CA LEU A 244 -11.09 2.64 -0.58
C LEU A 244 -10.82 3.96 0.18
N THR A 245 -11.14 5.12 -0.39
CA THR A 245 -10.85 6.44 0.22
C THR A 245 -12.02 7.03 0.99
N LEU A 246 -13.24 6.96 0.45
CA LEU A 246 -14.42 7.60 1.04
C LEU A 246 -14.77 7.10 2.46
N PRO A 247 -14.62 5.80 2.82
CA PRO A 247 -14.90 5.34 4.19
C PRO A 247 -13.95 5.89 5.26
N LEU A 248 -12.79 6.43 4.87
CA LEU A 248 -11.72 6.80 5.79
C LEU A 248 -11.96 8.18 6.42
N THR A 249 -12.82 8.18 7.42
CA THR A 249 -13.20 9.34 8.25
C THR A 249 -12.38 9.46 9.54
N ASN A 250 -11.72 8.39 9.98
CA ASN A 250 -10.99 8.32 11.25
C ASN A 250 -9.55 8.89 11.17
N LEU A 251 -9.39 10.11 10.66
CA LEU A 251 -8.08 10.77 10.62
C LEU A 251 -7.69 11.39 11.96
N PRO A 252 -6.40 11.32 12.35
CA PRO A 252 -5.94 11.86 13.62
C PRO A 252 -6.15 13.38 13.71
N LYS A 253 -6.79 13.84 14.78
CA LYS A 253 -7.00 15.26 15.12
C LYS A 253 -6.05 15.70 16.24
N VAL A 254 -5.68 14.79 17.16
CA VAL A 254 -4.74 15.01 18.28
C VAL A 254 -3.61 13.97 18.29
N PRO A 255 -2.45 14.24 18.94
CA PRO A 255 -1.29 13.34 18.84
C PRO A 255 -1.51 11.95 19.45
N ALA A 256 -2.47 11.82 20.37
CA ALA A 256 -2.84 10.56 20.99
C ALA A 256 -3.64 9.62 20.05
N ASP A 257 -4.19 10.17 18.95
CA ASP A 257 -4.91 9.38 17.94
C ASP A 257 -3.94 8.55 17.09
N ILE A 258 -2.68 8.98 16.98
CA ILE A 258 -1.62 8.25 16.27
C ILE A 258 -1.01 7.23 17.25
N ASN A 259 -1.54 6.01 17.24
CA ASN A 259 -1.23 5.01 18.26
C ASN A 259 -1.16 3.56 17.75
N ALA A 260 -1.59 3.29 16.51
CA ALA A 260 -1.63 1.96 15.94
C ALA A 260 -0.74 1.88 14.69
N PHE A 261 0.24 0.98 14.71
CA PHE A 261 1.20 0.81 13.61
C PHE A 261 1.21 -0.63 13.14
N TYR A 262 1.08 -0.83 11.83
CA TYR A 262 1.14 -2.15 11.21
C TYR A 262 2.57 -2.71 11.24
N LEU A 263 3.55 -1.83 11.07
CA LEU A 263 4.97 -2.16 11.06
C LEU A 263 5.58 -1.96 12.46
N PRO A 264 6.10 -3.03 13.12
CA PRO A 264 6.65 -2.94 14.48
C PRO A 264 7.82 -1.95 14.64
N SER A 265 8.54 -1.66 13.55
CA SER A 265 9.62 -0.67 13.51
C SER A 265 9.13 0.77 13.76
N PHE A 266 7.85 1.05 13.57
CA PHE A 266 7.24 2.36 13.82
C PHE A 266 6.58 2.45 15.19
N SER A 267 6.48 1.37 15.97
CA SER A 267 5.86 1.39 17.30
C SER A 267 6.63 2.21 18.33
N SER A 268 7.92 2.47 18.10
CA SER A 268 8.71 3.40 18.90
C SER A 268 8.71 4.80 18.25
N PRO A 269 8.55 5.89 19.02
CA PRO A 269 8.60 7.25 18.49
C PRO A 269 10.01 7.62 18.00
N PRO A 270 10.15 8.54 17.02
CA PRO A 270 11.44 8.95 16.49
C PRO A 270 12.29 9.65 17.57
N PRO A 271 13.63 9.51 17.54
CA PRO A 271 14.52 9.97 18.61
C PRO A 271 14.50 11.49 18.87
N ASP A 272 13.99 12.30 17.94
CA ASP A 272 13.85 13.76 18.09
C ASP A 272 12.44 14.21 18.58
N SER A 273 11.47 13.32 18.76
CA SER A 273 10.13 13.70 19.24
C SER A 273 10.07 13.82 20.77
N ASN A 274 10.51 15.00 21.24
CA ASN A 274 10.46 15.51 22.62
C ASN A 274 11.35 14.84 23.67
N THR A 275 12.35 15.61 24.12
CA THR A 275 12.86 15.56 25.49
C THR A 275 11.79 16.01 26.50
N THR A 276 10.84 15.14 26.84
CA THR A 276 10.10 15.21 28.12
C THR A 276 10.87 14.45 29.20
N THR A 277 12.08 14.90 29.50
CA THR A 277 12.85 14.45 30.66
C THR A 277 12.81 15.49 31.78
N THR A 278 12.10 15.10 32.84
CA THR A 278 11.99 15.74 34.16
C THR A 278 13.17 16.63 34.55
N MET A 279 12.89 17.89 34.93
CA MET A 279 13.89 18.84 35.44
C MET A 279 14.62 18.29 36.68
N LYS A 280 15.93 18.07 36.58
CA LYS A 280 16.83 18.19 37.74
C LYS A 280 17.61 19.50 37.64
N LYS A 281 17.34 20.41 38.56
CA LYS A 281 18.08 21.67 38.73
C LYS A 281 19.53 21.37 39.13
N SER A 282 20.50 21.57 38.24
CA SER A 282 21.91 21.73 38.60
C SER A 282 22.37 23.16 38.29
N ARG A 283 22.56 23.94 39.35
CA ARG A 283 23.02 25.34 39.34
C ARG A 283 24.53 25.34 39.09
N SER A 284 25.01 25.95 38.00
CA SER A 284 26.45 26.22 37.82
C SER A 284 26.71 27.66 37.35
N VAL A 285 27.95 28.10 37.54
CA VAL A 285 28.29 29.52 37.72
C VAL A 285 28.98 30.12 36.50
N ARG A 286 28.51 31.32 36.15
CA ARG A 286 29.17 32.41 35.40
C ARG A 286 30.68 32.24 35.11
N ALA A 287 31.06 32.23 33.83
CA ALA A 287 32.38 32.64 33.37
C ALA A 287 32.26 33.56 32.14
N LYS A 288 33.12 34.58 32.05
CA LYS A 288 32.99 35.72 31.12
C LYS A 288 34.27 35.88 30.28
N LYS A 289 34.21 35.56 28.98
CA LYS A 289 35.12 35.94 27.88
C LYS A 289 34.55 35.27 26.61
N GLY A 290 34.31 35.91 25.47
CA GLY A 290 34.83 37.18 24.97
C GLY A 290 35.31 36.90 23.54
N LYS A 291 34.59 37.36 22.52
CA LYS A 291 34.97 37.20 21.10
C LYS A 291 34.57 38.43 20.29
N ALA A 292 35.47 38.82 19.39
CA ALA A 292 35.37 40.04 18.59
C ALA A 292 34.42 39.88 17.39
N LYS A 293 34.08 41.01 16.77
CA LYS A 293 33.32 41.11 15.52
C LYS A 293 33.92 40.23 14.41
N ALA A 294 33.04 39.56 13.67
CA ALA A 294 33.17 39.35 12.23
C ALA A 294 31.78 39.63 11.62
N GLU A 295 31.74 40.47 10.60
CA GLU A 295 30.56 41.22 10.15
C GLU A 295 30.42 41.03 8.65
N VAL A 296 29.50 40.16 8.22
CA VAL A 296 29.09 39.98 6.81
C VAL A 296 27.59 39.65 6.78
N ASP A 297 26.86 40.39 5.94
CA ASP A 297 25.48 40.18 5.47
C ASP A 297 24.36 39.97 6.52
N THR A 298 24.02 41.08 7.20
CA THR A 298 22.61 41.31 7.60
C THR A 298 21.89 42.10 6.50
N LEU A 299 20.85 41.50 5.92
CA LEU A 299 20.00 42.13 4.89
C LEU A 299 19.37 43.46 5.38
N PRO A 300 19.20 44.47 4.49
CA PRO A 300 18.67 45.78 4.85
C PRO A 300 17.28 45.75 5.51
N GLU A 301 17.04 46.69 6.42
CA GLU A 301 15.81 46.72 7.23
C GLU A 301 14.52 46.93 6.42
N TRP A 302 14.60 47.63 5.29
CA TRP A 302 13.43 47.83 4.39
C TRP A 302 12.91 46.51 3.79
N MET A 303 13.75 45.47 3.71
CA MET A 303 13.34 44.15 3.24
C MET A 303 12.60 43.34 4.31
N LYS A 304 12.82 43.63 5.60
CA LYS A 304 12.09 43.00 6.72
C LYS A 304 10.66 43.52 6.87
N ALA A 305 10.41 44.77 6.47
CA ALA A 305 9.07 45.36 6.55
C ALA A 305 8.04 44.61 5.69
N TYR A 306 8.44 44.16 4.49
CA TYR A 306 7.56 43.44 3.56
C TYR A 306 7.23 42.00 4.01
N GLU A 307 8.07 41.35 4.81
CA GLU A 307 7.75 40.05 5.43
C GLU A 307 6.87 40.18 6.70
N SER A 308 6.65 41.41 7.19
CA SER A 308 5.91 41.66 8.46
C SER A 308 4.48 42.17 8.30
N SER A 309 3.98 42.32 7.06
CA SER A 309 2.71 43.01 6.77
C SER A 309 1.56 42.07 6.41
N ASP A 310 1.47 40.88 7.03
CA ASP A 310 0.33 39.97 6.85
C ASP A 310 -0.03 39.22 8.15
N SER A 311 -0.16 39.99 9.26
CA SER A 311 -0.76 39.50 10.50
C SER A 311 -1.28 40.62 11.42
N GLU A 312 -2.61 40.79 11.45
CA GLU A 312 -3.43 41.24 12.58
C GLU A 312 -4.60 40.24 12.71
N SER A 313 -5.31 40.03 13.83
CA SER A 313 -5.03 40.17 15.28
C SER A 313 -6.17 39.45 16.06
N ASP A 314 -6.06 38.95 17.29
CA ASP A 314 -4.93 38.36 18.04
C ASP A 314 -5.50 37.46 19.19
N SER A 315 -4.69 36.60 19.83
CA SER A 315 -4.81 36.25 21.27
C SER A 315 -3.67 35.34 21.75
N GLU A 316 -3.21 35.62 22.97
CA GLU A 316 -1.95 35.14 23.53
C GLU A 316 -1.97 33.67 24.01
N VAL A 317 -0.80 33.01 24.01
CA VAL A 317 -0.14 32.41 25.21
C VAL A 317 1.27 31.88 24.88
N GLN A 318 2.25 32.47 25.57
CA GLN A 318 3.57 31.95 25.99
C GLN A 318 4.43 31.01 25.11
N SER A 319 5.54 31.62 24.64
CA SER A 319 6.92 31.09 24.69
C SER A 319 7.37 29.98 23.71
N GLY A 320 8.55 30.21 23.11
CA GLY A 320 9.32 29.19 22.39
C GLY A 320 9.07 29.15 20.88
N LYS A 321 9.81 29.97 20.10
CA LYS A 321 9.92 29.84 18.64
C LYS A 321 10.64 28.53 18.25
N ARG A 322 9.96 27.38 18.36
CA ARG A 322 10.31 26.18 17.60
C ARG A 322 10.18 26.55 16.11
N LYS A 323 11.30 26.63 15.38
CA LYS A 323 11.26 26.71 13.91
C LYS A 323 10.42 25.51 13.43
N ARG A 324 9.27 25.77 12.81
CA ARG A 324 8.45 24.71 12.21
C ARG A 324 9.23 24.13 11.04
N THR A 325 9.91 23.00 11.27
CA THR A 325 10.53 22.19 10.21
C THR A 325 9.46 21.87 9.17
N ARG A 326 9.72 22.18 7.89
CA ARG A 326 8.75 21.90 6.82
C ARG A 326 8.53 20.40 6.75
N THR A 327 7.30 19.95 6.55
CA THR A 327 6.97 18.50 6.48
C THR A 327 7.79 17.76 5.43
N SER A 328 8.22 18.46 4.37
CA SER A 328 9.11 17.96 3.32
C SER A 328 10.56 17.65 3.77
N GLN A 329 10.95 18.03 4.99
CA GLN A 329 12.28 17.76 5.56
C GLN A 329 12.24 16.66 6.64
N LEU A 330 11.07 16.08 6.91
CA LEU A 330 10.91 15.00 7.89
C LEU A 330 11.30 13.65 7.27
N SER A 331 11.88 12.75 8.07
CA SER A 331 12.00 11.35 7.70
C SER A 331 10.61 10.70 7.59
N ILE A 332 10.50 9.51 6.98
CA ILE A 332 9.22 8.76 6.93
C ILE A 332 8.70 8.50 8.36
N HIS A 333 9.58 8.08 9.27
CA HIS A 333 9.27 7.87 10.69
C HIS A 333 8.73 9.14 11.37
N ALA A 334 9.40 10.29 11.21
CA ALA A 334 8.93 11.56 11.75
C ALA A 334 7.67 12.09 11.05
N SER A 335 7.43 11.68 9.80
CA SER A 335 6.23 12.04 9.05
C SER A 335 4.99 11.30 9.55
N ILE A 336 5.10 10.01 9.88
CA ILE A 336 3.98 9.19 10.37
C ILE A 336 3.50 9.65 11.76
N TYR A 337 4.41 10.13 12.62
CA TYR A 337 4.08 10.74 13.92
C TYR A 337 3.58 12.20 13.84
N SER A 338 3.46 12.78 12.64
CA SER A 338 3.09 14.19 12.46
C SER A 338 1.69 14.32 11.89
N ILE A 339 0.75 14.82 12.71
CA ILE A 339 -0.63 15.13 12.27
C ILE A 339 -0.61 16.01 11.02
N ALA A 340 0.23 17.05 11.00
CA ALA A 340 0.36 17.96 9.86
C ALA A 340 0.83 17.26 8.56
N SER A 341 1.49 16.10 8.68
CA SER A 341 1.82 15.22 7.56
C SER A 341 0.61 14.42 7.10
N HIS A 342 -0.12 13.77 8.02
CA HIS A 342 -1.39 13.07 7.74
C HIS A 342 -2.41 13.98 7.05
N THR A 343 -2.70 15.14 7.63
CA THR A 343 -3.56 16.18 7.03
C THR A 343 -3.04 16.57 5.64
N SER A 344 -1.73 16.65 5.44
CA SER A 344 -1.15 17.00 4.14
C SER A 344 -1.36 15.93 3.07
N VAL A 345 -1.12 14.66 3.37
CA VAL A 345 -1.27 13.57 2.38
C VAL A 345 -2.74 13.33 2.05
N TYR A 346 -3.63 13.42 3.05
CA TYR A 346 -5.08 13.35 2.86
C TYR A 346 -5.61 14.51 1.99
N THR A 347 -5.20 15.75 2.30
CA THR A 347 -5.57 16.92 1.47
C THR A 347 -5.10 16.73 0.02
N SER A 348 -3.83 16.33 -0.19
CA SER A 348 -3.28 16.14 -1.53
C SER A 348 -3.97 15.02 -2.31
N LEU A 349 -4.39 13.94 -1.63
CA LEU A 349 -5.16 12.86 -2.26
C LEU A 349 -6.52 13.38 -2.77
N TRP A 350 -7.31 14.00 -1.89
CA TRP A 350 -8.63 14.51 -2.27
C TRP A 350 -8.57 15.66 -3.28
N GLU A 351 -7.58 16.56 -3.19
CA GLU A 351 -7.32 17.53 -4.26
C GLU A 351 -7.11 16.82 -5.60
N SER A 352 -6.29 15.76 -5.64
CA SER A 352 -6.00 15.01 -6.87
C SER A 352 -7.21 14.22 -7.38
N ILE A 353 -8.04 13.69 -6.48
CA ILE A 353 -9.31 13.04 -6.84
C ILE A 353 -10.24 14.07 -7.50
N LEU A 354 -10.51 15.19 -6.83
CA LEU A 354 -11.45 16.20 -7.30
C LEU A 354 -10.98 16.92 -8.57
N SER A 355 -9.66 17.01 -8.81
CA SER A 355 -9.10 17.67 -10.01
C SER A 355 -8.87 16.75 -11.21
N SER A 356 -8.72 15.45 -11.02
CA SER A 356 -8.12 14.56 -12.04
C SER A 356 -8.79 13.20 -12.19
N VAL A 357 -9.58 12.75 -11.22
CA VAL A 357 -10.33 11.50 -11.32
C VAL A 357 -11.72 11.81 -11.89
N PRO A 358 -12.20 11.10 -12.94
CA PRO A 358 -13.56 11.28 -13.42
C PRO A 358 -14.55 10.79 -12.35
N LEU A 359 -15.48 11.67 -11.97
CA LEU A 359 -16.55 11.36 -11.03
C LEU A 359 -17.86 11.25 -11.81
N ASP A 360 -18.56 10.13 -11.63
CA ASP A 360 -19.93 9.98 -12.12
C ASP A 360 -20.93 10.67 -11.16
N GLU A 361 -22.22 10.64 -11.49
CA GLU A 361 -23.26 11.22 -10.63
C GLU A 361 -23.37 10.53 -9.26
N VAL A 362 -23.10 9.22 -9.18
CA VAL A 362 -23.21 8.45 -7.94
C VAL A 362 -22.10 8.83 -6.97
N TRP A 363 -20.85 8.88 -7.44
CA TRP A 363 -19.71 9.31 -6.64
C TRP A 363 -19.75 10.79 -6.31
N THR A 364 -20.14 11.66 -7.25
CA THR A 364 -20.33 13.08 -6.97
C THR A 364 -21.31 13.27 -5.81
N ARG A 365 -22.45 12.57 -5.83
CA ARG A 365 -23.43 12.59 -4.72
C ARG A 365 -22.84 12.07 -3.40
N LYS A 366 -22.18 10.90 -3.42
CA LYS A 366 -21.55 10.29 -2.23
C LYS A 366 -20.52 11.24 -1.60
N ILE A 367 -19.68 11.87 -2.41
CA ILE A 367 -18.66 12.83 -1.98
C ILE A 367 -19.32 14.08 -1.40
N LEU A 368 -20.30 14.68 -2.07
CA LEU A 368 -21.00 15.88 -1.57
C LEU A 368 -21.68 15.65 -0.21
N VAL A 369 -22.29 14.48 -0.02
CA VAL A 369 -22.88 14.07 1.28
C VAL A 369 -21.82 13.91 2.36
N GLY A 370 -20.65 13.35 2.04
CA GLY A 370 -19.51 13.21 2.96
C GLY A 370 -18.58 14.42 3.05
N LEU A 371 -18.86 15.52 2.36
CA LEU A 371 -17.92 16.63 2.18
C LEU A 371 -17.75 17.47 3.45
N HIS A 372 -18.84 17.68 4.18
CA HIS A 372 -18.96 18.63 5.29
C HIS A 372 -19.37 17.92 6.59
N GLY A 373 -19.34 18.65 7.71
CA GLY A 373 -19.55 18.09 9.05
C GLY A 373 -18.26 17.62 9.73
N GLU A 374 -18.35 17.25 11.01
CA GLU A 374 -17.20 17.09 11.91
C GLU A 374 -16.22 15.96 11.53
N GLN A 375 -16.70 14.95 10.81
CA GLN A 375 -15.91 13.82 10.27
C GLN A 375 -15.92 13.82 8.73
N GLY A 376 -16.40 14.91 8.12
CA GLY A 376 -16.44 15.07 6.66
C GLY A 376 -15.08 15.44 6.07
N ILE A 377 -14.94 15.30 4.76
CA ILE A 377 -13.68 15.50 4.03
C ILE A 377 -13.02 16.85 4.38
N LEU A 378 -13.80 17.94 4.40
CA LEU A 378 -13.29 19.28 4.70
C LEU A 378 -12.76 19.45 6.13
N ALA A 379 -13.26 18.70 7.12
CA ALA A 379 -12.79 18.80 8.50
C ALA A 379 -11.31 18.40 8.63
N HIS A 380 -10.89 17.41 7.84
CA HIS A 380 -9.52 16.86 7.81
C HIS A 380 -8.63 17.49 6.73
N PHE A 381 -9.13 18.46 5.96
CA PHE A 381 -8.32 19.26 5.05
C PHE A 381 -7.43 20.26 5.78
N LYS A 382 -6.26 20.56 5.20
CA LYS A 382 -5.46 21.73 5.56
C LYS A 382 -6.27 23.01 5.36
N LYS A 383 -6.33 23.87 6.39
CA LYS A 383 -7.17 25.09 6.40
C LYS A 383 -6.91 25.95 5.15
N GLU A 384 -5.64 26.20 4.86
CA GLU A 384 -5.14 26.98 3.74
C GLU A 384 -5.40 26.37 2.34
N ARG A 385 -6.02 25.18 2.26
CA ARG A 385 -6.35 24.48 1.00
C ARG A 385 -7.84 24.20 0.81
N ARG A 386 -8.70 24.41 1.82
CA ARG A 386 -10.16 24.16 1.74
C ARG A 386 -10.82 24.93 0.60
N LEU A 387 -10.40 26.18 0.39
CA LEU A 387 -10.91 27.07 -0.66
C LEU A 387 -10.69 26.54 -2.08
N ARG A 388 -9.74 25.61 -2.31
CA ARG A 388 -9.46 25.04 -3.64
C ARG A 388 -10.58 24.16 -4.17
N ILE A 389 -11.47 23.70 -3.29
CA ILE A 389 -12.65 22.91 -3.67
C ILE A 389 -13.80 23.81 -4.14
N ALA A 390 -13.74 25.13 -3.89
CA ALA A 390 -14.81 26.06 -4.23
C ALA A 390 -15.05 26.18 -5.74
N ASP A 391 -14.01 26.06 -6.56
CA ASP A 391 -14.11 26.05 -8.04
C ASP A 391 -14.89 24.82 -8.54
N TRP A 392 -14.56 23.63 -8.01
CA TRP A 392 -15.29 22.39 -8.28
C TRP A 392 -16.76 22.49 -7.82
N LEU A 393 -17.02 23.00 -6.62
CA LEU A 393 -18.38 23.23 -6.12
C LEU A 393 -19.15 24.25 -6.96
N GLY A 394 -18.51 25.34 -7.37
CA GLY A 394 -19.09 26.35 -8.26
C GLY A 394 -19.55 25.72 -9.57
N SER A 395 -18.70 24.92 -10.21
CA SER A 395 -19.04 24.20 -11.44
C SER A 395 -20.26 23.26 -11.30
N LEU A 396 -20.44 22.65 -10.12
CA LEU A 396 -21.60 21.81 -9.80
C LEU A 396 -22.86 22.63 -9.49
N VAL A 397 -22.72 23.83 -8.94
CA VAL A 397 -23.84 24.77 -8.73
C VAL A 397 -24.31 25.34 -10.07
N ASP A 398 -23.39 25.75 -10.94
CA ASP A 398 -23.68 26.28 -12.28
C ASP A 398 -24.31 25.23 -13.21
N ALA A 399 -23.95 23.95 -13.05
CA ALA A 399 -24.58 22.83 -13.75
C ALA A 399 -26.04 22.59 -13.34
N GLY A 400 -26.46 23.06 -12.16
CA GLY A 400 -27.83 23.00 -11.67
C GLY A 400 -28.30 21.61 -11.15
N GLY A 401 -29.61 21.48 -11.00
CA GLY A 401 -30.26 20.23 -10.59
C GLY A 401 -29.99 19.80 -9.15
N ALA A 402 -30.04 18.48 -8.90
CA ALA A 402 -29.92 17.93 -7.55
C ALA A 402 -28.49 18.04 -6.97
N MET A 403 -27.45 17.98 -7.82
CA MET A 403 -26.06 18.13 -7.37
C MET A 403 -25.76 19.57 -6.97
N ALA A 404 -26.32 20.57 -7.67
CA ALA A 404 -26.21 21.97 -7.27
C ALA A 404 -26.74 22.22 -5.84
N MET A 405 -27.88 21.64 -5.47
CA MET A 405 -28.41 21.78 -4.09
C MET A 405 -27.48 21.19 -3.03
N LEU A 406 -26.87 20.03 -3.31
CA LEU A 406 -25.88 19.42 -2.41
C LEU A 406 -24.56 20.21 -2.37
N ALA A 407 -24.12 20.74 -3.51
CA ALA A 407 -22.92 21.57 -3.62
C ALA A 407 -23.09 22.93 -2.92
N MET A 408 -24.28 23.54 -2.97
CA MET A 408 -24.57 24.78 -2.23
C MET A 408 -24.41 24.60 -0.71
N ASN A 409 -24.74 23.45 -0.13
CA ASN A 409 -24.48 23.19 1.29
C ASN A 409 -22.96 23.20 1.58
N GLY A 410 -22.16 22.57 0.72
CA GLY A 410 -20.69 22.61 0.82
C GLY A 410 -20.11 24.01 0.67
N LEU A 411 -20.63 24.80 -0.29
CA LEU A 411 -20.20 26.18 -0.53
C LEU A 411 -20.59 27.10 0.63
N PHE A 412 -21.80 26.94 1.19
CA PHE A 412 -22.25 27.66 2.38
C PHE A 412 -21.33 27.40 3.58
N VAL A 413 -20.97 26.13 3.83
CA VAL A 413 -20.00 25.76 4.87
C VAL A 413 -18.63 26.40 4.63
N LEU A 414 -18.14 26.43 3.38
CA LEU A 414 -16.89 27.13 3.05
C LEU A 414 -16.99 28.64 3.35
N MET A 415 -18.10 29.30 2.99
CA MET A 415 -18.32 30.72 3.26
C MET A 415 -18.44 31.03 4.77
N THR A 416 -19.15 30.20 5.55
CA THR A 416 -19.46 30.51 6.96
C THR A 416 -18.44 30.00 7.97
N GLU A 417 -17.82 28.84 7.74
CA GLU A 417 -16.84 28.26 8.68
C GLU A 417 -15.39 28.63 8.33
N TYR A 418 -15.12 28.90 7.04
CA TYR A 418 -13.76 29.04 6.51
C TYR A 418 -13.50 30.38 5.81
N ASN A 419 -14.44 31.33 5.88
CA ASN A 419 -14.36 32.68 5.33
C ASN A 419 -13.81 32.71 3.89
N LEU A 420 -14.61 32.16 2.97
CA LEU A 420 -14.32 32.12 1.53
C LEU A 420 -14.10 33.52 0.92
#